data_AF-A0A2T7FT50-F1
#
_entry.id   AF-A0A2T7FT50-F1
#
_cell.length_a   1.000
_cell.length_b   1.000
_cell.length_c   1.000
_cell.angle_alpha   90.00
_cell.angle_beta   90.00
_cell.angle_gamma   90.00
#
_symmetry.space_group_name_H-M   'P 1'
#
loop_
_entity.id
_entity.type
_entity.pdbx_description
1 polymer ?
#
loop_
_entity_poly.entity_id
_entity_poly.type
_entity_poly.pdbx_seq_one_letter_code
_entity_poly.pdbx_strand_id
1 'polypeptide(L)'
;MIARARRLAGWVALAAYLWMGAVLYLRVLPVTGWHWPPDFHLTGYDAQSIAPFLAGLDQSAKDAYTRVLAVHDRVFIVALALWLALVGWRGSSLRFVVAGLALLYAGIDLAENAALLDVLQAGVPTSASVGAAHHLTMAKFAALYLCVLVLIVHLRRTARGVYDSD
;
A
#
# COMPACT_ATOMS: atom_id res chain seq x y z
N MET A 1 6.37 -0.61 -26.34
CA MET A 1 5.37 -1.28 -25.48
C MET A 1 5.51 -0.92 -24.00
N ILE A 2 6.70 -1.01 -23.40
CA ILE A 2 6.96 -0.69 -21.98
C ILE A 2 6.46 0.71 -21.56
N ALA A 3 6.67 1.74 -22.38
CA ALA A 3 6.22 3.10 -22.05
C ALA A 3 4.70 3.24 -21.91
N ARG A 4 3.91 2.53 -22.73
CA ARG A 4 2.44 2.52 -22.66
C ARG A 4 1.98 1.74 -21.42
N ALA A 5 2.55 0.56 -21.19
CA ALA A 5 2.25 -0.26 -20.01
C ALA A 5 2.54 0.50 -18.70
N ARG A 6 3.67 1.21 -18.65
CA ARG A 6 4.03 2.07 -17.52
C ARG A 6 3.01 3.19 -17.30
N ARG A 7 2.60 3.89 -18.36
CA ARG A 7 1.58 4.95 -18.22
C ARG A 7 0.25 4.39 -17.72
N LEU A 8 -0.18 3.26 -18.29
CA LEU A 8 -1.42 2.60 -17.89
C LEU A 8 -1.38 2.17 -16.42
N ALA A 9 -0.34 1.45 -16.00
CA ALA A 9 -0.19 1.00 -14.61
C ALA A 9 -0.18 2.20 -13.64
N GLY A 10 0.51 3.29 -13.98
CA GLY A 10 0.54 4.50 -13.17
C GLY A 10 -0.81 5.19 -13.06
N TRP A 11 -1.57 5.28 -14.16
CA TRP A 11 -2.91 5.84 -14.15
C TRP A 11 -3.90 4.98 -13.36
N VAL A 12 -3.83 3.65 -13.49
CA VAL A 12 -4.66 2.73 -12.72
C VAL A 12 -4.35 2.85 -11.23
N ALA A 13 -3.06 2.89 -10.85
CA ALA A 13 -2.66 3.08 -9.47
C ALA A 13 -3.15 4.42 -8.91
N LEU A 14 -2.98 5.51 -9.66
CA LEU A 14 -3.46 6.84 -9.23
C LEU A 14 -4.99 6.87 -9.08
N ALA A 15 -5.73 6.36 -10.06
CA ALA A 15 -7.19 6.33 -10.01
C ALA A 15 -7.69 5.48 -8.83
N ALA A 16 -7.09 4.30 -8.60
CA ALA A 16 -7.42 3.43 -7.47
C ALA A 16 -7.13 4.13 -6.13
N TYR A 17 -5.96 4.77 -5.99
CA TYR A 17 -5.59 5.53 -4.80
C TYR A 17 -6.59 6.66 -4.49
N LEU A 18 -6.92 7.47 -5.50
CA LEU A 18 -7.88 8.57 -5.34
C LEU A 18 -9.28 8.06 -4.99
N TRP A 19 -9.70 6.95 -5.60
CA TRP A 19 -10.99 6.33 -5.32
C TRP A 19 -11.06 5.77 -3.90
N MET A 20 -10.03 5.05 -3.44
CA MET A 20 -9.95 4.58 -2.06
C MET A 20 -9.97 5.74 -1.07
N GLY A 21 -9.17 6.78 -1.31
CA GLY A 21 -9.18 7.99 -0.51
C GLY A 21 -10.57 8.63 -0.44
N ALA A 22 -11.28 8.71 -1.56
CA ALA A 22 -12.66 9.23 -1.60
C ALA A 22 -13.63 8.33 -0.81
N VAL A 23 -13.55 7.01 -0.92
CA VAL A 23 -14.39 6.08 -0.15
C VAL A 23 -14.13 6.24 1.35
N LEU A 24 -12.87 6.25 1.77
CA LEU A 24 -12.49 6.42 3.18
C LEU A 24 -12.96 7.78 3.71
N TYR A 25 -12.70 8.86 2.97
CA TYR A 25 -13.02 10.22 3.38
C TYR A 25 -14.53 10.48 3.44
N LEU A 26 -15.30 9.98 2.48
CA LEU A 26 -16.73 10.28 2.38
C LEU A 26 -17.62 9.29 3.13
N ARG A 27 -17.16 8.05 3.37
CA ARG A 27 -18.02 6.98 3.91
C ARG A 27 -17.52 6.37 5.22
N VAL A 28 -16.23 6.42 5.51
CA VAL A 28 -15.67 5.75 6.70
C VAL A 28 -15.34 6.77 7.78
N LEU A 29 -14.47 7.74 7.49
CA LEU A 29 -14.00 8.73 8.46
C LEU A 29 -15.13 9.51 9.16
N PRO A 30 -16.20 9.97 8.47
CA PRO A 30 -17.26 10.72 9.14
C PRO A 30 -18.01 9.88 10.18
N VAL A 31 -18.15 8.57 9.94
CA VAL A 31 -18.87 7.64 10.81
C VAL A 31 -18.01 7.26 12.01
N THR A 32 -16.70 7.13 11.82
CA THR A 32 -15.75 6.80 12.89
C THR A 32 -15.30 8.02 13.71
N GLY A 33 -16.00 9.16 13.63
CA GLY A 33 -15.62 10.37 14.36
C GLY A 33 -14.26 10.94 13.93
N TRP A 34 -13.86 10.72 12.68
CA TRP A 34 -12.56 11.09 12.11
C TRP A 34 -11.36 10.36 12.72
N HIS A 35 -11.58 9.24 13.40
CA HIS A 35 -10.49 8.35 13.78
C HIS A 35 -9.88 7.70 12.53
N TRP A 36 -8.55 7.67 12.51
CA TRP A 36 -7.79 7.19 11.35
C TRP A 36 -7.88 5.66 11.28
N PRO A 37 -8.01 5.09 10.07
CA PRO A 37 -7.96 3.65 9.90
C PRO A 37 -6.53 3.14 10.14
N PRO A 38 -6.37 1.86 10.55
CA PRO A 38 -5.07 1.29 10.94
C PRO A 38 -3.96 1.46 9.89
N ASP A 39 -4.30 1.35 8.61
CA ASP A 39 -3.37 1.41 7.47
C ASP A 39 -2.74 2.80 7.27
N PHE A 40 -3.24 3.84 7.93
CA PHE A 40 -2.68 5.19 7.84
C PHE A 40 -1.59 5.46 8.90
N HIS A 41 -1.40 4.55 9.86
CA HIS A 41 -0.40 4.69 10.92
C HIS A 41 0.98 4.22 10.41
N LEU A 42 1.75 5.14 9.84
CA LEU A 42 3.08 4.87 9.25
C LEU A 42 4.05 4.16 10.21
N THR A 43 4.00 4.51 11.50
CA THR A 43 4.85 3.95 12.55
C THR A 43 4.21 2.75 13.26
N GLY A 44 3.10 2.25 12.72
CA GLY A 44 2.26 1.22 13.33
C GLY A 44 1.33 1.76 14.41
N TYR A 45 0.50 0.86 14.93
CA TYR A 45 -0.53 1.09 15.93
C TYR A 45 -0.63 -0.09 16.93
N ASP A 46 -1.33 0.11 18.03
CA ASP A 46 -1.74 -0.98 18.93
C ASP A 46 -3.27 -1.08 19.02
N ALA A 47 -3.77 -2.07 19.76
CA ALA A 47 -5.21 -2.26 19.92
C ALA A 47 -5.92 -1.06 20.54
N GLN A 48 -5.25 -0.33 21.43
CA GLN A 48 -5.83 0.83 22.12
C GLN A 48 -6.01 2.02 21.17
N SER A 49 -5.01 2.29 20.34
CA SER A 49 -5.00 3.40 19.38
C SER A 49 -6.01 3.24 18.24
N ILE A 50 -6.31 2.01 17.80
CA ILE A 50 -7.33 1.74 16.77
C ILE A 50 -8.72 1.42 17.34
N ALA A 51 -8.84 1.19 18.65
CA ALA A 51 -10.13 0.87 19.27
C ALA A 51 -11.24 1.93 18.98
N PRO A 52 -10.97 3.25 19.02
CA PRO A 52 -11.98 4.25 18.69
C PRO A 52 -12.46 4.16 17.24
N PHE A 53 -11.56 3.86 16.30
CA PHE A 53 -11.92 3.62 14.90
C PHE A 53 -12.84 2.39 14.78
N LEU A 54 -12.44 1.26 15.37
CA LEU A 54 -13.21 0.01 15.30
C LEU A 54 -14.57 0.12 15.97
N ALA A 55 -14.66 0.79 17.12
CA ALA A 55 -15.90 1.00 17.85
C ALA A 55 -16.86 1.97 17.12
N GLY A 56 -16.32 2.89 16.32
CA GLY A 56 -17.10 3.83 15.53
C GLY A 56 -17.63 3.27 14.21
N LEU A 57 -17.19 2.08 13.78
CA LEU A 57 -17.65 1.49 12.53
C LEU A 57 -19.08 0.95 12.67
N ASP A 58 -20.03 1.61 12.02
CA ASP A 58 -21.31 0.98 11.71
C ASP A 58 -21.16 -0.06 10.58
N GLN A 59 -22.23 -0.81 10.30
CA GLN A 59 -22.19 -1.86 9.27
C GLN A 59 -21.90 -1.30 7.87
N SER A 60 -22.38 -0.10 7.54
CA SER A 60 -22.19 0.51 6.21
C SER A 60 -20.73 0.91 5.98
N ALA A 61 -20.13 1.57 6.97
CA ALA A 61 -18.74 1.97 6.98
C ALA A 61 -17.82 0.73 7.01
N LYS A 62 -18.18 -0.29 7.79
CA LYS A 62 -17.46 -1.58 7.83
C LYS A 62 -17.47 -2.29 6.48
N ASP A 63 -18.61 -2.32 5.78
CA ASP A 63 -18.72 -2.90 4.44
C ASP A 63 -17.93 -2.10 3.41
N ALA A 64 -17.94 -0.76 3.52
CA ALA A 64 -17.16 0.12 2.66
C ALA A 64 -15.65 -0.11 2.85
N TYR A 65 -15.18 -0.15 4.10
CA TYR A 65 -13.78 -0.39 4.42
C TYR A 65 -13.33 -1.80 4.04
N THR A 66 -14.15 -2.82 4.31
CA THR A 66 -13.93 -4.19 3.85
C THR A 66 -13.75 -4.26 2.32
N ARG A 67 -14.57 -3.53 1.55
CA ARG A 67 -14.42 -3.47 0.09
C ARG A 67 -13.15 -2.74 -0.35
N VAL A 68 -12.67 -1.74 0.41
CA VAL A 68 -11.38 -1.10 0.14
C VAL A 68 -10.28 -2.15 0.24
N LEU A 69 -10.14 -2.81 1.39
CA LEU A 69 -9.10 -3.81 1.65
C LEU A 69 -9.18 -5.02 0.70
N ALA A 70 -10.39 -5.53 0.44
CA ALA A 70 -10.57 -6.77 -0.32
C ALA A 70 -10.48 -6.60 -1.85
N VAL A 71 -10.71 -5.38 -2.37
CA VAL A 71 -10.84 -5.15 -3.82
C VAL A 71 -10.00 -3.97 -4.28
N HIS A 72 -10.29 -2.77 -3.78
CA HIS A 72 -9.69 -1.55 -4.32
C HIS A 72 -8.19 -1.50 -4.05
N ASP A 73 -7.78 -1.90 -2.85
CA ASP A 73 -6.37 -1.88 -2.48
C ASP A 73 -5.58 -2.95 -3.23
N ARG A 74 -6.19 -4.11 -3.52
CA ARG A 74 -5.60 -5.12 -4.41
C ARG A 74 -5.35 -4.59 -5.82
N VAL A 75 -6.27 -3.80 -6.38
CA VAL A 75 -6.07 -3.18 -7.69
C VAL A 75 -4.94 -2.15 -7.62
N PHE A 76 -4.95 -1.32 -6.57
CA PHE A 76 -3.91 -0.33 -6.34
C PHE A 76 -2.52 -0.95 -6.21
N ILE A 77 -2.35 -1.92 -5.31
CA ILE A 77 -1.05 -2.51 -4.98
C ILE A 77 -0.43 -3.23 -6.18
N VAL A 78 -1.24 -3.98 -6.94
CA VAL A 78 -0.78 -4.66 -8.16
C VAL A 78 -0.37 -3.64 -9.22
N ALA A 79 -1.17 -2.60 -9.43
CA ALA A 79 -0.87 -1.55 -10.40
C ALA A 79 0.38 -0.75 -10.00
N LEU A 80 0.53 -0.42 -8.71
CA LEU A 80 1.67 0.32 -8.17
C LEU A 80 2.96 -0.50 -8.25
N ALA A 81 2.94 -1.77 -7.84
CA ALA A 81 4.09 -2.66 -7.93
C ALA A 81 4.54 -2.86 -9.38
N LEU A 82 3.58 -3.07 -10.29
CA LEU A 82 3.87 -3.15 -11.72
C LEU A 82 4.45 -1.83 -12.25
N TRP A 83 3.89 -0.69 -11.83
CA TRP A 83 4.39 0.61 -12.21
C TRP A 83 5.84 0.83 -11.75
N LEU A 84 6.15 0.56 -10.47
CA LEU A 84 7.50 0.67 -9.91
C LEU A 84 8.50 -0.22 -10.67
N ALA A 85 8.14 -1.49 -10.91
CA ALA A 85 8.95 -2.41 -11.68
C ALA A 85 9.21 -1.90 -13.12
N LEU A 86 8.18 -1.42 -13.81
CA LEU A 86 8.31 -0.89 -15.18
C LEU A 86 9.08 0.44 -15.25
N VAL A 87 8.99 1.31 -14.24
CA VAL A 87 9.80 2.54 -14.15
C VAL A 87 11.28 2.18 -13.95
N GLY A 88 11.55 1.19 -13.09
CA GLY A 88 12.89 0.67 -12.82
C GLY A 88 13.44 -0.29 -13.87
N TRP A 89 12.67 -0.65 -14.90
CA TRP A 89 13.10 -1.62 -15.91
C TRP A 89 14.05 -1.00 -16.94
N ARG A 90 15.26 -0.64 -16.50
CA ARG A 90 16.30 0.04 -17.30
C ARG A 90 17.68 -0.56 -17.02
N GLY A 91 18.64 -0.33 -17.92
CA GLY A 91 19.96 -0.97 -17.90
C GLY A 91 20.65 -0.96 -16.52
N SER A 92 21.26 -2.10 -16.17
CA SER A 92 21.86 -2.51 -14.86
C SER A 92 21.10 -3.68 -14.20
N SER A 93 21.81 -4.46 -13.38
CA SER A 93 21.22 -5.51 -12.52
C SER A 93 20.26 -4.95 -11.46
N LEU A 94 20.36 -3.66 -11.13
CA LEU A 94 19.47 -2.99 -10.18
C LEU A 94 17.98 -3.05 -10.57
N ARG A 95 17.65 -3.25 -11.85
CA ARG A 95 16.25 -3.46 -12.29
C ARG A 95 15.58 -4.65 -11.59
N PHE A 96 16.33 -5.71 -11.34
CA PHE A 96 15.83 -6.91 -10.67
C PHE A 96 15.63 -6.66 -9.17
N VAL A 97 16.48 -5.82 -8.57
CA VAL A 97 16.32 -5.40 -7.17
C VAL A 97 15.05 -4.56 -7.01
N VAL A 98 14.82 -3.58 -7.89
CA VAL A 98 13.59 -2.77 -7.86
C VAL A 98 12.36 -3.64 -8.07
N ALA A 99 12.36 -4.53 -9.07
CA ALA A 99 11.24 -5.43 -9.33
C ALA A 99 10.98 -6.37 -8.14
N GLY A 100 12.04 -6.94 -7.55
CA GLY A 100 11.93 -7.78 -6.36
C GLY A 100 11.37 -7.04 -5.15
N LEU A 101 11.82 -5.81 -4.89
CA LEU A 101 11.29 -4.96 -3.81
C LEU A 101 9.83 -4.56 -4.05
N ALA A 102 9.45 -4.28 -5.30
CA ALA A 102 8.06 -3.98 -5.64
C ALA A 102 7.14 -5.19 -5.40
N LEU A 103 7.59 -6.40 -5.75
CA LEU A 103 6.86 -7.64 -5.46
C LEU A 103 6.80 -7.93 -3.96
N LEU A 104 7.89 -7.72 -3.22
CA LEU A 104 7.93 -7.88 -1.77
C LEU A 104 6.94 -6.93 -1.09
N TYR A 105 6.97 -5.65 -1.46
CA TYR A 105 6.01 -4.66 -0.98
C TYR A 105 4.57 -5.12 -1.25
N ALA A 106 4.25 -5.55 -2.47
CA ALA A 106 2.91 -6.05 -2.80
C ALA A 106 2.50 -7.28 -1.98
N GLY A 107 3.41 -8.21 -1.75
CA GLY A 107 3.15 -9.39 -0.93
C GLY A 107 2.84 -9.02 0.52
N ILE A 108 3.61 -8.10 1.11
CA ILE A 108 3.40 -7.64 2.50
C ILE A 108 2.07 -6.88 2.62
N ASP A 109 1.77 -6.01 1.66
CA ASP A 109 0.54 -5.20 1.64
C ASP A 109 -0.72 -6.07 1.47
N LEU A 110 -0.66 -7.12 0.63
CA LEU A 110 -1.75 -8.11 0.53
C LEU A 110 -1.93 -8.93 1.83
N ALA A 111 -0.83 -9.26 2.51
CA ALA A 111 -0.88 -9.94 3.80
C ALA A 111 -1.44 -9.03 4.90
N GLU A 112 -1.09 -7.75 4.89
CA GLU A 112 -1.63 -6.74 5.81
C GLU A 112 -3.14 -6.58 5.63
N ASN A 113 -3.60 -6.46 4.37
CA ASN A 113 -5.01 -6.41 4.02
C ASN A 113 -5.78 -7.64 4.55
N ALA A 114 -5.20 -8.84 4.43
CA ALA A 114 -5.81 -10.06 4.98
C ALA A 114 -5.91 -10.00 6.52
N ALA A 115 -4.83 -9.60 7.20
CA ALA A 115 -4.83 -9.46 8.66
C ALA A 115 -5.83 -8.41 9.16
N LEU A 116 -5.98 -7.29 8.45
CA LEU A 116 -6.98 -6.26 8.77
C LEU A 116 -8.40 -6.76 8.54
N LEU A 117 -8.64 -7.53 7.49
CA LEU A 117 -9.95 -8.16 7.26
C LEU A 117 -10.32 -9.11 8.41
N ASP A 118 -9.36 -9.90 8.90
CA ASP A 118 -9.56 -10.76 10.08
C ASP A 118 -9.87 -9.94 11.33
N VAL A 119 -9.16 -8.82 11.56
CA VAL A 119 -9.44 -7.89 12.66
C VAL A 119 -10.84 -7.29 12.55
N LEU A 120 -11.28 -6.90 11.36
CA LEU A 120 -12.63 -6.35 11.16
C LEU A 120 -13.72 -7.40 11.38
N GLN A 121 -13.47 -8.65 11.00
CA GLN A 121 -14.45 -9.73 11.12
C GLN A 121 -14.49 -10.32 12.54
N ALA A 122 -13.42 -10.19 13.32
CA ALA A 122 -13.39 -10.54 14.72
C ALA A 122 -14.35 -9.63 15.50
N GLY A 123 -15.41 -10.21 16.09
CA GLY A 123 -16.33 -9.45 16.96
C GLY A 123 -15.60 -8.73 18.10
N VAL A 124 -14.53 -9.35 18.61
CA VAL A 124 -13.53 -8.72 19.51
C VAL A 124 -12.13 -9.11 19.02
N PRO A 125 -11.34 -8.18 18.46
CA PRO A 125 -9.99 -8.46 18.01
C PRO A 125 -9.07 -8.84 19.16
N THR A 126 -8.20 -9.83 18.93
CA THR A 126 -7.16 -10.20 19.91
C THR A 126 -5.94 -9.31 19.76
N SER A 127 -5.18 -9.11 20.85
CA SER A 127 -3.90 -8.39 20.80
C SER A 127 -2.92 -9.00 19.79
N ALA A 128 -2.95 -10.33 19.63
CA ALA A 128 -2.16 -11.04 18.63
C ALA A 128 -2.57 -10.68 17.19
N SER A 129 -3.87 -10.66 16.88
CA SER A 129 -4.36 -10.30 15.53
C SER A 129 -4.02 -8.84 15.16
N VAL A 130 -4.17 -7.92 16.12
CA VAL A 130 -3.80 -6.52 15.93
C VAL A 130 -2.29 -6.35 15.81
N GLY A 131 -1.51 -7.08 16.63
CA GLY A 131 -0.04 -7.06 16.57
C GLY A 131 0.52 -7.56 15.23
N ALA A 132 -0.08 -8.61 14.66
CA ALA A 132 0.29 -9.09 13.33
C ALA A 132 0.04 -8.03 12.25
N ALA A 133 -1.17 -7.43 12.24
CA ALA A 133 -1.53 -6.38 11.30
C ALA A 133 -0.64 -5.12 11.47
N HIS A 134 -0.31 -4.75 12.71
CA HIS A 134 0.61 -3.68 13.05
C HIS A 134 2.00 -3.88 12.40
N HIS A 135 2.61 -5.04 12.61
CA HIS A 135 3.95 -5.31 12.07
C HIS A 135 3.96 -5.37 10.54
N LEU A 136 2.89 -5.91 9.94
CA LEU A 136 2.73 -5.89 8.49
C LEU A 136 2.56 -4.47 7.95
N THR A 137 1.85 -3.60 8.67
CA THR A 137 1.70 -2.18 8.32
C THR A 137 3.06 -1.47 8.29
N MET A 138 3.87 -1.64 9.33
CA MET A 138 5.23 -1.09 9.37
C MET A 138 6.11 -1.67 8.25
N ALA A 139 6.02 -2.98 8.02
CA ALA A 139 6.80 -3.67 7.01
C ALA A 139 6.44 -3.22 5.59
N LYS A 140 5.16 -2.98 5.26
CA LYS A 140 4.77 -2.50 3.93
C LYS A 140 5.32 -1.11 3.66
N PHE A 141 5.28 -0.20 4.65
CA PHE A 141 5.85 1.14 4.50
C PHE A 141 7.38 1.10 4.38
N ALA A 142 8.06 0.29 5.20
CA ALA A 142 9.51 0.12 5.10
C ALA A 142 9.92 -0.45 3.73
N ALA A 143 9.21 -1.46 3.23
CA ALA A 143 9.45 -2.06 1.91
C ALA A 143 9.20 -1.07 0.77
N LEU A 144 8.10 -0.32 0.81
CA LEU A 144 7.80 0.72 -0.18
C LEU A 144 8.86 1.83 -0.16
N TYR A 145 9.22 2.33 1.02
CA TYR A 145 10.25 3.35 1.17
C TYR A 145 11.60 2.90 0.59
N LEU A 146 12.03 1.67 0.92
CA LEU A 146 13.24 1.09 0.38
C LEU A 146 13.16 0.92 -1.14
N CYS A 147 12.03 0.44 -1.66
CA CYS A 147 11.80 0.29 -3.10
C CYS A 147 11.95 1.64 -3.83
N VAL A 148 11.31 2.69 -3.32
CA VAL A 148 11.38 4.05 -3.89
C VAL A 148 12.80 4.61 -3.81
N LEU A 149 13.49 4.43 -2.68
CA LEU A 149 14.88 4.90 -2.52
C LEU A 149 15.81 4.23 -3.54
N VAL A 150 15.74 2.90 -3.65
CA VAL A 150 16.54 2.13 -4.62
C VAL A 150 16.19 2.54 -6.05
N LEU A 151 14.91 2.76 -6.35
CA LEU A 151 14.46 3.24 -7.65
C LEU A 151 15.07 4.63 -7.97
N ILE A 152 15.03 5.58 -7.04
CA ILE A 152 15.61 6.91 -7.23
C ILE A 152 17.12 6.80 -7.50
N VAL A 153 17.84 6.01 -6.70
CA VAL A 153 19.28 5.78 -6.90
C VAL A 153 19.56 5.15 -8.26
N HIS A 154 18.78 4.14 -8.64
CA HIS A 154 18.89 3.48 -9.94
C HIS A 154 18.69 4.47 -11.10
N LEU A 155 17.61 5.25 -11.06
CA LEU A 155 17.31 6.26 -12.09
C LEU A 155 18.40 7.32 -12.22
N ARG A 156 18.97 7.78 -11.09
CA ARG A 156 20.09 8.73 -11.10
C ARG A 156 21.36 8.15 -11.72
N ARG A 157 21.68 6.88 -11.42
CA ARG A 157 22.85 6.19 -12.00
C ARG A 157 22.70 5.99 -13.51
N THR A 158 21.52 5.57 -13.95
CA THR A 158 21.23 5.40 -15.38
C THR A 158 21.29 6.75 -16.11
N ALA A 159 20.82 7.84 -15.51
CA ALA A 159 20.92 9.17 -16.12
C ALA A 159 22.37 9.63 -16.27
N ARG A 160 23.24 9.39 -15.28
CA ARG A 160 24.66 9.78 -15.34
C ARG A 160 25.48 8.95 -16.33
N GLY A 161 25.29 7.63 -16.35
CA GLY A 161 26.00 6.75 -17.29
C GLY A 161 25.73 7.04 -18.77
N VAL A 162 24.62 7.73 -19.09
CA VAL A 162 24.33 8.22 -20.44
C VAL A 162 25.21 9.42 -20.82
N TYR A 163 25.70 10.21 -19.86
CA TYR A 163 26.55 11.39 -20.13
C TYR A 163 28.05 11.07 -20.12
N ASP A 164 28.49 9.93 -19.55
CA ASP A 164 29.91 9.54 -19.52
C ASP A 164 30.32 8.69 -20.75
N SER A 165 29.45 8.55 -21.76
CA SER A 165 29.65 7.70 -22.95
C SER A 165 29.91 8.49 -24.26
N ASP A 166 30.00 9.81 -24.19
CA ASP A 166 30.27 10.73 -25.32
C ASP A 166 31.63 11.44 -25.13
#